data_AF-A0AAV4UGN8-F1
#
_entry.id   AF-A0AAV4UGN8-F1
#
_cell.length_a   1.000
_cell.length_b   1.000
_cell.length_c   1.000
_cell.angle_alpha   90.00
_cell.angle_beta   90.00
_cell.angle_gamma   90.00
#
_symmetry.space_group_name_H-M   'P 1'
#
loop_
_entity.id
_entity.type
_entity.pdbx_description
1 polymer ?
#
loop_
_entity_poly.entity_id
_entity_poly.type
_entity_poly.pdbx_seq_one_letter_code
_entity_poly.pdbx_strand_id
1 'polypeptide(L)'
;MTDADILDNSVLFFLAAYETTSTALAFTTHFLIHYPEAQEKIRKEVQQLLENEGELDYYSVNKLQYLDQVLQESLRLYPPIY
;
A
#
# COMPACT_ATOMS: atom_id res chain seq x y z
N MET A 1 20.08 -23.36 11.88
CA MET A 1 20.10 -22.52 10.67
C MET A 1 21.54 -22.37 10.26
N THR A 2 21.86 -22.83 9.07
CA THR A 2 23.16 -22.61 8.41
C THR A 2 23.16 -21.26 7.71
N ASP A 3 24.34 -20.76 7.35
CA ASP A 3 24.45 -19.52 6.55
C ASP A 3 23.72 -19.64 5.20
N ALA A 4 23.70 -20.85 4.62
CA ALA A 4 22.92 -21.15 3.42
C ALA A 4 21.41 -21.02 3.68
N ASP A 5 20.91 -21.59 4.78
CA ASP A 5 19.49 -21.44 5.15
C ASP A 5 19.11 -19.96 5.38
N ILE A 6 20.00 -19.15 5.96
CA ILE A 6 19.76 -17.71 6.15
C ILE A 6 19.68 -16.99 4.81
N LEU A 7 20.58 -17.29 3.89
CA LEU A 7 20.60 -16.70 2.55
C LEU A 7 19.33 -17.05 1.78
N ASP A 8 18.99 -18.34 1.72
CA ASP A 8 17.81 -18.83 0.99
C ASP A 8 16.52 -18.21 1.53
N ASN A 9 16.36 -18.16 2.85
CA ASN A 9 15.20 -17.52 3.47
C ASN A 9 15.16 -16.01 3.18
N SER A 10 16.30 -15.32 3.21
CA SER A 10 16.36 -13.88 2.94
C SER A 10 15.92 -13.54 1.51
N VAL A 11 16.35 -14.33 0.53
CA VAL A 11 15.93 -14.19 -0.87
C VAL A 11 14.44 -14.48 -1.02
N LEU A 12 13.94 -15.54 -0.38
CA LEU A 12 12.52 -15.89 -0.41
C LEU A 12 11.65 -14.76 0.18
N PHE A 13 12.01 -14.22 1.34
CA PHE A 13 11.28 -13.12 1.96
C PHE A 13 11.26 -11.87 1.08
N PHE A 14 12.41 -11.54 0.47
CA PHE A 14 12.51 -10.38 -0.41
C PHE A 14 11.58 -10.53 -1.62
N LEU A 15 11.63 -11.65 -2.34
CA LEU A 15 10.80 -11.87 -3.52
C LEU A 15 9.31 -11.90 -3.17
N ALA A 16 8.95 -12.63 -2.11
CA ALA A 16 7.56 -12.73 -1.66
C ALA A 16 6.97 -11.37 -1.25
N ALA A 17 7.73 -10.53 -0.53
CA ALA A 17 7.28 -9.20 -0.15
C ALA A 17 7.28 -8.21 -1.32
N TYR A 18 8.24 -8.32 -2.24
CA TYR A 18 8.39 -7.40 -3.36
C TYR A 18 7.29 -7.59 -4.41
N GLU A 19 7.08 -8.80 -4.92
CA GLU A 19 6.10 -9.03 -5.99
C GLU A 19 4.68 -8.71 -5.54
N THR A 20 4.33 -9.11 -4.31
CA THR A 20 2.98 -8.86 -3.75
C THR A 20 2.70 -7.38 -3.57
N THR A 21 3.62 -6.66 -2.93
CA THR A 21 3.45 -5.23 -2.65
C THR A 21 3.48 -4.39 -3.93
N SER A 22 4.43 -4.68 -4.83
CA SER A 22 4.53 -3.95 -6.11
C SER A 22 3.29 -4.14 -6.98
N THR A 23 2.74 -5.36 -7.03
CA THR A 23 1.50 -5.65 -7.75
C THR A 23 0.32 -4.92 -7.13
N ALA A 24 0.15 -4.97 -5.80
CA ALA A 24 -0.92 -4.25 -5.10
C ALA A 24 -0.88 -2.75 -5.40
N LEU A 25 0.30 -2.13 -5.35
CA LEU A 25 0.48 -0.71 -5.64
C LEU A 25 0.22 -0.38 -7.10
N ALA A 26 0.62 -1.24 -8.03
CA ALA A 26 0.40 -1.05 -9.47
C ALA A 26 -1.11 -1.02 -9.78
N PHE A 27 -1.88 -1.98 -9.26
CA PHE A 27 -3.33 -2.02 -9.49
C PHE A 27 -4.08 -0.91 -8.75
N THR A 28 -3.70 -0.61 -7.51
CA THR A 28 -4.26 0.54 -6.79
C THR A 28 -4.05 1.83 -7.58
N THR A 29 -2.84 2.07 -8.08
CA THR A 29 -2.54 3.24 -8.91
C THR A 29 -3.32 3.23 -10.22
N HIS A 30 -3.43 2.07 -10.87
CA HIS A 30 -4.23 1.90 -12.08
C HIS A 30 -5.70 2.29 -11.84
N PHE A 31 -6.32 1.83 -10.75
CA PHE A 31 -7.68 2.22 -10.40
C PHE A 31 -7.79 3.72 -10.11
N LEU A 32 -6.85 4.30 -9.35
CA LEU A 32 -6.88 5.74 -9.06
C LEU A 32 -6.80 6.63 -10.31
N ILE A 33 -6.12 6.19 -11.37
CA ILE A 33 -6.10 6.89 -12.66
C ILE A 33 -7.49 6.88 -13.32
N HIS A 34 -8.26 5.79 -13.17
CA HIS A 34 -9.58 5.64 -13.77
C HIS A 34 -10.72 6.22 -12.91
N TYR A 35 -10.50 6.39 -11.60
CA TYR A 35 -11.44 6.95 -10.63
C TYR A 35 -10.88 8.24 -9.99
N PRO A 36 -10.79 9.35 -10.74
CA PRO A 36 -10.17 10.59 -10.27
C PRO A 36 -10.86 11.20 -9.04
N GLU A 37 -12.15 10.93 -8.83
CA GLU A 37 -12.89 11.32 -7.64
C GLU A 37 -12.36 10.64 -6.36
N ALA A 38 -11.99 9.36 -6.45
CA ALA A 38 -11.39 8.64 -5.34
C ALA A 38 -9.97 9.17 -5.06
N GLN A 39 -9.19 9.42 -6.13
CA GLN A 39 -7.87 10.02 -6.01
C GLN A 39 -7.91 11.40 -5.33
N GLU A 40 -8.85 12.25 -5.71
CA GLU A 40 -9.01 13.58 -5.12
C GLU A 40 -9.47 13.51 -3.67
N LYS A 41 -10.34 12.55 -3.33
CA LYS A 41 -10.77 12.34 -1.95
C LYS A 41 -9.63 11.86 -1.05
N ILE A 42 -8.78 10.95 -1.52
CA ILE A 42 -7.55 10.55 -0.81
C ILE A 42 -6.62 11.75 -0.62
N ARG A 43 -6.40 12.55 -1.68
CA ARG A 43 -5.52 13.73 -1.60
C ARG A 43 -5.99 14.70 -0.52
N LYS A 44 -7.30 14.95 -0.42
CA LYS A 44 -7.89 15.80 0.63
C LYS A 44 -7.71 15.19 2.03
N GLU A 45 -7.92 13.89 2.18
CA GLU A 45 -7.70 13.19 3.46
C GLU A 45 -6.25 13.33 3.93
N VAL A 46 -5.29 13.13 3.02
CA VAL A 46 -3.85 13.26 3.33
C VAL A 46 -3.48 14.71 3.68
N GLN A 47 -3.99 15.69 2.93
CA GLN A 47 -3.74 17.10 3.20
C GLN A 47 -4.30 17.54 4.56
N GLN A 48 -5.54 17.15 4.88
CA GLN A 48 -6.15 17.42 6.17
C GLN A 48 -5.36 16.83 7.33
N LEU A 49 -4.89 15.59 7.18
CA LEU A 49 -4.07 14.95 8.21
C LEU A 49 -2.74 15.69 8.41
N LEU A 50 -2.07 16.07 7.31
CA LEU A 50 -0.82 16.82 7.36
C LEU A 50 -0.99 18.20 7.99
N GLU A 51 -2.10 18.89 7.70
CA GLU A 51 -2.44 20.18 8.34
C GLU A 51 -2.65 20.03 9.85
N ASN A 52 -3.24 18.92 10.30
CA ASN A 52 -3.52 18.67 11.71
C ASN A 52 -2.30 18.20 12.51
N GLU A 53 -1.42 17.40 11.91
CA GLU A 53 -0.33 16.71 12.62
C GLU A 53 1.07 17.25 12.26
N GLY A 54 1.19 18.06 11.21
CA GLY A 54 2.44 18.70 10.78
C GLY A 54 3.38 17.78 10.00
N GLU A 55 3.35 16.47 10.28
CA GLU A 55 4.11 15.45 9.55
C GLU A 55 3.31 14.15 9.37
N LEU A 56 3.74 13.34 8.40
CA LEU A 56 3.26 11.97 8.20
C LEU A 56 4.34 11.01 8.68
N ASP A 57 4.07 10.36 9.81
CA ASP A 57 4.86 9.29 10.41
C ASP A 57 4.16 7.93 10.30
N TYR A 58 4.77 6.89 10.88
CA TYR A 58 4.22 5.53 10.86
C TYR A 58 2.83 5.43 11.51
N TYR A 59 2.53 6.25 12.52
CA TYR A 59 1.27 6.15 13.26
C TYR A 59 0.14 6.96 12.61
N SER A 60 0.45 8.16 12.12
CA SER A 60 -0.49 9.05 11.43
C SER A 60 -1.02 8.43 10.15
N VAL A 61 -0.21 7.71 9.36
CA VAL A 61 -0.71 7.04 8.14
C VAL A 61 -1.84 6.03 8.40
N ASN A 62 -1.91 5.45 9.60
CA ASN A 62 -3.02 4.56 9.99
C ASN A 62 -4.36 5.30 10.17
N LYS A 63 -4.35 6.64 10.21
CA LYS A 63 -5.55 7.48 10.30
C LYS A 63 -6.17 7.77 8.93
N LEU A 64 -5.50 7.42 7.82
CA LEU A 64 -5.99 7.58 6.45
C LEU A 64 -7.01 6.49 6.10
N GLN A 65 -8.21 6.59 6.69
CA GLN A 65 -9.24 5.55 6.59
C GLN A 65 -9.74 5.33 5.17
N TYR A 66 -9.89 6.39 4.37
CA TYR A 66 -10.36 6.28 3.00
C TYR A 66 -9.28 5.70 2.09
N LEU A 67 -8.01 6.05 2.29
CA LEU A 67 -6.91 5.36 1.63
C LEU A 67 -6.90 3.85 1.92
N ASP A 68 -7.08 3.44 3.18
CA ASP A 68 -7.17 2.02 3.54
C ASP A 68 -8.35 1.33 2.82
N GLN A 69 -9.53 1.95 2.78
CA GLN A 69 -10.67 1.42 2.04
C GLN A 69 -10.38 1.23 0.55
N VAL A 70 -9.67 2.17 -0.09
CA VAL A 70 -9.29 2.06 -1.50
C VAL A 70 -8.25 0.95 -1.73
N LEU A 71 -7.31 0.77 -0.82
CA LEU A 71 -6.37 -0.35 -0.86
C LEU A 71 -7.11 -1.70 -0.73
N GLN A 72 -8.01 -1.82 0.25
CA GLN A 72 -8.82 -3.04 0.43
C GLN A 72 -9.68 -3.34 -0.80
N GLU A 73 -10.30 -2.32 -1.40
CA GLU A 73 -11.10 -2.51 -2.61
C GLU A 73 -10.25 -2.90 -3.82
N SER A 74 -9.05 -2.33 -3.94
CA SER A 74 -8.08 -2.70 -4.97
C SER A 74 -7.66 -4.16 -4.84
N LEU A 75 -7.38 -4.62 -3.61
CA LEU A 75 -7.04 -6.02 -3.32
C LEU A 75 -8.24 -6.97 -3.54
N ARG A 76 -9.47 -6.53 -3.26
CA ARG A 76 -10.69 -7.30 -3.53
C ARG A 76 -10.92 -7.51 -5.02
N LEU A 77 -10.69 -6.46 -5.83
CA LEU A 77 -10.84 -6.50 -7.28
C LEU A 77 -9.68 -7.23 -7.97
N TYR A 78 -8.46 -7.02 -7.48
CA TYR A 78 -7.25 -7.62 -8.02
C TYR A 78 -6.31 -8.07 -6.89
N PRO A 79 -6.46 -9.31 -6.40
CA PRO A 79 -5.57 -9.85 -5.39
C PRO A 79 -4.19 -10.15 -5.99
N PRO A 80 -3.08 -9.74 -5.34
CA PRO A 80 -1.72 -9.98 -5.86
C PRO A 80 -1.32 -11.46 -5.97
N ILE A 81 -1.97 -12.33 -5.18
CA ILE A 81 -1.77 -13.78 -5.19
C ILE A 81 -3.15 -14.43 -5.21
N TYR A 82 -3.30 -15.47 -6.03
CA TYR A 82 -4.42 -16.41 -5.99
C TYR A 82 -4.06 -17.68 -5.21
#